data_AF-A0A2M9ZDE2-F1
#
_entry.id   AF-A0A2M9ZDE2-F1
#
_cell.length_a   1.000
_cell.length_b   1.000
_cell.length_c   1.000
_cell.angle_alpha   90.00
_cell.angle_beta   90.00
_cell.angle_gamma   90.00
#
_symmetry.space_group_name_H-M   'P 1'
#
loop_
_entity.id
_entity.type
_entity.pdbx_description
1 polymer ?
#
loop_
_entity_poly.entity_id
_entity_poly.type
_entity_poly.pdbx_seq_one_letter_code
_entity_poly.pdbx_strand_id
1 'polypeptide(L)'
;MISTPGKPLHLSCIPRGEAYALKVNISKNEIGIIYRVTAVLYVHGWNIEEAIAETSTDGYIQDIFIVKRVDGAPMTDEHLNAIHADLKELFYGGMSVMNYLSGHPEKMNTLRDKAESTPEIFLFNSEISDSTVMDLRMEDRPGILFEISQILFLFGVDILSFKAVTDSGQVRDTFLLRLESGSKLDENLHFFRLKEALGAVL
;
A
#
# COMPACT_ATOMS: atom_id res chain seq x y z
N MET A 1 34.69 -2.76 8.33
CA MET A 1 33.76 -3.76 7.76
C MET A 1 33.33 -3.24 6.42
N ILE A 2 33.56 -4.01 5.36
CA ILE A 2 33.29 -3.61 3.98
C ILE A 2 31.77 -3.66 3.79
N SER A 3 31.16 -2.50 3.63
CA SER A 3 29.78 -2.35 3.18
C SER A 3 29.68 -3.00 1.81
N THR A 4 29.06 -4.18 1.75
CA THR A 4 28.51 -4.66 0.48
C THR A 4 27.46 -3.63 0.08
N PRO A 5 27.51 -3.02 -1.11
CA PRO A 5 26.38 -2.22 -1.59
C PRO A 5 25.24 -3.23 -1.82
N GLY A 6 24.41 -3.40 -0.79
CA GLY A 6 23.29 -4.31 -0.79
C GLY A 6 22.41 -3.98 -1.99
N LYS A 7 21.89 -5.02 -2.66
CA LYS A 7 20.98 -4.86 -3.80
C LYS A 7 19.96 -3.76 -3.48
N PRO A 8 19.70 -2.83 -4.42
CA PRO A 8 18.94 -1.62 -4.12
C PRO A 8 17.49 -1.93 -3.69
N LEU A 9 16.97 -3.10 -4.08
CA LEU A 9 15.75 -3.71 -3.59
C LEU A 9 16.00 -5.18 -3.19
N HIS A 10 15.62 -5.55 -1.98
CA HIS A 10 15.64 -6.91 -1.48
C HIS A 10 14.27 -7.31 -0.90
N LEU A 11 13.72 -8.42 -1.40
CA LEU A 11 12.51 -9.03 -0.88
C LEU A 11 12.85 -10.28 -0.08
N SER A 12 12.14 -10.47 1.03
CA SER A 12 12.09 -11.75 1.73
C SER A 12 10.65 -12.02 2.14
N CYS A 13 10.27 -13.30 2.20
CA CYS A 13 8.92 -13.70 2.52
C CYS A 13 8.97 -14.82 3.54
N ILE A 14 8.26 -14.68 4.65
CA ILE A 14 8.19 -15.69 5.71
C ILE A 14 6.73 -16.07 5.97
N PRO A 15 6.40 -17.37 6.14
CA PRO A 15 5.06 -17.77 6.54
C PRO A 15 4.63 -17.15 7.88
N ARG A 16 3.38 -16.71 7.98
CA ARG A 16 2.74 -16.15 9.19
C ARG A 16 1.30 -16.68 9.29
N GLY A 17 1.14 -17.86 9.90
CA GLY A 17 -0.17 -18.52 9.95
C GLY A 17 -0.64 -18.90 8.54
N GLU A 18 -1.83 -18.42 8.15
CA GLU A 18 -2.37 -18.59 6.79
C GLU A 18 -1.94 -17.48 5.81
N ALA A 19 -1.18 -16.50 6.29
CA ALA A 19 -0.66 -15.39 5.51
C ALA A 19 0.87 -15.46 5.40
N TYR A 20 1.46 -14.47 4.76
CA TYR A 20 2.91 -14.35 4.60
C TYR A 20 3.35 -12.93 4.97
N ALA A 21 4.45 -12.79 5.70
CA ALA A 21 5.08 -11.50 5.89
C ALA A 21 6.11 -11.27 4.78
N LEU A 22 5.74 -10.44 3.80
CA LEU A 22 6.62 -9.94 2.74
C LEU A 22 7.36 -8.71 3.26
N LYS A 23 8.67 -8.80 3.38
CA LYS A 23 9.54 -7.68 3.74
C LYS A 23 10.15 -7.07 2.50
N VAL A 24 9.95 -5.77 2.30
CA VAL A 24 10.47 -4.98 1.18
C VAL A 24 11.56 -4.06 1.73
N ASN A 25 12.81 -4.34 1.40
CA ASN A 25 13.95 -3.54 1.82
C ASN A 25 14.47 -2.70 0.66
N ILE A 26 14.55 -1.38 0.85
CA ILE A 26 14.99 -0.43 -0.18
C ILE A 26 16.13 0.42 0.39
N SER A 27 17.21 0.53 -0.39
CA SER A 27 18.46 1.19 0.04
C SER A 27 18.40 2.73 0.13
N LYS A 28 17.33 3.34 -0.39
CA LYS A 28 17.10 4.79 -0.35
C LYS A 28 15.62 5.05 -0.18
N ASN A 29 15.29 6.13 0.53
CA ASN A 29 13.92 6.64 0.54
C ASN A 29 13.52 7.07 -0.87
N GLU A 30 12.40 6.52 -1.33
CA GLU A 30 11.80 6.74 -2.64
C GLU A 30 10.35 7.15 -2.43
N ILE A 31 9.85 8.09 -3.23
CA ILE A 31 8.46 8.55 -3.08
C ILE A 31 7.51 7.49 -3.66
N GLY A 32 6.44 7.19 -2.91
CA GLY A 32 5.37 6.31 -3.36
C GLY A 32 5.68 4.81 -3.28
N ILE A 33 6.50 4.38 -2.31
CA ILE A 33 6.83 2.97 -2.11
C ILE A 33 5.57 2.14 -1.89
N ILE A 34 4.71 2.54 -0.95
CA ILE A 34 3.46 1.83 -0.67
C ILE A 34 2.59 1.76 -1.93
N TYR A 35 2.44 2.86 -2.68
CA TYR A 35 1.68 2.89 -3.93
C TYR A 35 2.22 1.91 -4.99
N ARG A 36 3.55 1.81 -5.15
CA ARG A 36 4.16 0.86 -6.08
C ARG A 36 4.00 -0.59 -5.61
N VAL A 37 4.17 -0.85 -4.31
CA VAL A 37 4.03 -2.19 -3.74
C VAL A 37 2.59 -2.70 -3.80
N THR A 38 1.61 -1.86 -3.44
CA THR A 38 0.18 -2.23 -3.52
C THR A 38 -0.23 -2.51 -4.96
N ALA A 39 0.29 -1.76 -5.94
CA ALA A 39 0.01 -2.00 -7.36
C ALA A 39 0.49 -3.39 -7.82
N VAL A 40 1.74 -3.75 -7.51
CA VAL A 40 2.30 -5.05 -7.87
C VAL A 40 1.55 -6.17 -7.17
N LEU A 41 1.31 -6.06 -5.86
CA LEU A 41 0.59 -7.09 -5.11
C LEU A 41 -0.83 -7.29 -5.65
N TYR A 42 -1.54 -6.20 -5.98
CA TYR A 42 -2.85 -6.25 -6.61
C TYR A 42 -2.85 -6.99 -7.97
N VAL A 43 -1.93 -6.62 -8.86
CA VAL A 43 -1.77 -7.27 -10.17
C VAL A 43 -1.48 -8.75 -9.99
N HIS A 44 -0.58 -9.10 -9.09
CA HIS A 44 -0.26 -10.49 -8.84
C HIS A 44 -1.40 -11.25 -8.18
N GLY A 45 -2.35 -10.61 -7.47
CA GLY A 45 -3.46 -11.29 -6.78
C GLY A 45 -3.18 -11.60 -5.30
N TRP A 46 -2.40 -10.72 -4.67
CA TRP A 46 -2.13 -10.73 -3.24
C TRP A 46 -2.89 -9.58 -2.57
N ASN A 47 -3.75 -9.93 -1.60
CA ASN A 47 -4.34 -8.97 -0.69
C ASN A 47 -3.34 -8.62 0.42
N ILE A 48 -3.46 -7.43 0.98
CA ILE A 48 -2.66 -6.95 2.11
C ILE A 48 -3.61 -6.82 3.29
N GLU A 49 -3.33 -7.54 4.38
CA GLU A 49 -4.11 -7.49 5.63
C GLU A 49 -3.52 -6.47 6.61
N GLU A 50 -2.21 -6.25 6.55
CA GLU A 50 -1.49 -5.32 7.42
C GLU A 50 -0.26 -4.83 6.67
N ALA A 51 0.08 -3.55 6.82
CA ALA A 51 1.33 -2.99 6.35
C ALA A 51 1.94 -2.07 7.40
N ILE A 52 3.25 -2.14 7.58
CA ILE A 52 4.00 -1.27 8.47
C ILE A 52 5.14 -0.68 7.65
N ALA A 53 5.18 0.65 7.55
CA ALA A 53 6.26 1.35 6.91
C ALA A 53 7.30 1.76 7.96
N GLU A 54 8.53 1.26 7.82
CA GLU A 54 9.62 1.55 8.74
C GLU A 54 10.79 2.16 7.96
N THR A 55 11.17 3.38 8.32
CA THR A 55 12.39 4.01 7.82
C THR A 55 13.39 4.12 8.96
N SER A 56 14.57 3.52 8.79
CA SER A 56 15.66 3.60 9.75
C SER A 56 16.31 4.99 9.77
N THR A 57 17.08 5.27 10.82
CA THR A 57 17.76 6.57 10.97
C THR A 57 18.82 6.86 9.90
N ASP A 58 19.38 5.82 9.29
CA ASP A 58 20.31 5.89 8.15
C ASP A 58 19.60 5.88 6.78
N GLY A 59 18.26 5.96 6.77
CA GLY A 59 17.46 6.15 5.55
C GLY A 59 17.15 4.88 4.77
N TYR A 60 17.39 3.69 5.36
CA TYR A 60 16.94 2.42 4.79
C TYR A 60 15.47 2.20 5.10
N ILE A 61 14.76 1.66 4.12
CA ILE A 61 13.35 1.34 4.25
C ILE A 61 13.19 -0.15 4.43
N GLN A 62 12.36 -0.53 5.39
CA GLN A 62 12.08 -1.90 5.80
C GLN A 62 10.58 -2.06 5.98
N ASP A 63 9.84 -1.98 4.88
CA ASP A 63 8.39 -2.10 4.92
C ASP A 63 8.00 -3.58 5.04
N ILE A 64 7.01 -3.86 5.87
CA ILE A 64 6.48 -5.20 6.10
C ILE A 64 5.03 -5.22 5.67
N PHE A 65 4.68 -6.16 4.78
CA PHE A 65 3.33 -6.39 4.32
C PHE A 65 2.91 -7.81 4.70
N ILE A 66 1.76 -7.92 5.34
CA ILE A 66 1.13 -9.21 5.62
C ILE A 66 0.18 -9.49 4.49
N VAL A 67 0.56 -10.45 3.65
CA VAL A 67 -0.11 -10.73 2.39
C VAL A 67 -0.75 -12.10 2.39
N LYS A 68 -1.94 -12.18 1.79
CA LYS A 68 -2.68 -13.43 1.57
C LYS A 68 -3.12 -13.50 0.12
N ARG A 69 -3.02 -14.69 -0.48
CA ARG A 69 -3.41 -14.90 -1.86
C ARG A 69 -4.93 -14.93 -1.96
N VAL A 70 -5.49 -14.29 -2.99
CA VAL A 70 -6.95 -14.25 -3.20
C VAL A 70 -7.55 -15.65 -3.41
N ASP A 71 -6.82 -16.54 -4.09
CA ASP A 71 -7.24 -17.93 -4.34
C ASP A 71 -6.77 -18.93 -3.26
N GLY A 72 -6.11 -18.43 -2.20
CA GLY A 72 -5.56 -19.25 -1.13
C GLY A 72 -4.29 -20.04 -1.48
N ALA A 73 -3.72 -19.88 -2.68
CA ALA A 73 -2.48 -20.56 -3.04
C ALA A 73 -1.28 -20.06 -2.20
N PRO A 74 -0.33 -20.96 -1.87
CA PRO A 74 0.85 -20.57 -1.11
C PRO A 74 1.79 -19.67 -1.91
N MET A 75 2.58 -18.86 -1.21
CA MET A 75 3.70 -18.14 -1.81
C MET A 75 4.74 -19.14 -2.30
N THR A 76 5.19 -18.99 -3.55
CA THR A 76 6.27 -19.79 -4.14
C THR A 76 7.43 -18.87 -4.54
N ASP A 77 8.58 -19.46 -4.84
CA ASP A 77 9.74 -18.70 -5.33
C ASP A 77 9.42 -18.02 -6.68
N GLU A 78 8.64 -18.64 -7.56
CA GLU A 78 8.19 -18.03 -8.81
C GLU A 78 7.34 -16.79 -8.57
N HIS A 79 6.39 -16.85 -7.63
CA HIS A 79 5.60 -15.68 -7.24
C HIS A 79 6.48 -14.56 -6.69
N LEU A 80 7.39 -14.88 -5.78
CA LEU A 80 8.29 -13.88 -5.16
C LEU A 80 9.24 -13.26 -6.19
N ASN A 81 9.77 -14.05 -7.13
CA ASN A 81 10.62 -13.59 -8.21
C ASN A 81 9.87 -12.67 -9.19
N ALA A 82 8.60 -12.98 -9.50
CA ALA A 82 7.78 -12.13 -10.36
C ALA A 82 7.48 -10.77 -9.69
N ILE A 83 7.10 -10.78 -8.41
CA ILE A 83 6.92 -9.55 -7.61
C ILE A 83 8.22 -8.74 -7.57
N HIS A 84 9.37 -9.41 -7.37
CA HIS A 84 10.67 -8.74 -7.35
C HIS A 84 11.02 -8.07 -8.68
N ALA A 85 10.76 -8.74 -9.80
CA ALA A 85 11.01 -8.21 -11.13
C ALA A 85 10.17 -6.96 -11.41
N ASP A 86 8.86 -7.00 -11.13
CA ASP A 86 7.97 -5.88 -11.37
C ASP A 86 8.30 -4.67 -10.47
N LEU A 87 8.57 -4.90 -9.19
CA LEU A 87 9.00 -3.83 -8.29
C LEU A 87 10.34 -3.24 -8.74
N LYS A 88 11.26 -4.05 -9.27
CA LYS A 88 12.53 -3.54 -9.79
C LYS A 88 12.30 -2.61 -10.98
N GLU A 89 11.38 -2.92 -11.89
CA GLU A 89 11.03 -2.04 -13.01
C GLU A 89 10.37 -0.74 -12.52
N LEU A 90 9.46 -0.82 -11.55
CA LEU A 90 8.81 0.35 -10.97
C LEU A 90 9.77 1.24 -10.19
N PHE A 91 10.74 0.69 -9.46
CA PHE A 91 11.70 1.48 -8.67
C PHE A 91 12.89 1.98 -9.50
N TYR A 92 13.39 1.17 -10.43
CA TYR A 92 14.68 1.42 -11.08
C TYR A 92 14.65 1.35 -12.61
N GLY A 93 13.57 0.86 -13.22
CA GLY A 93 13.41 0.76 -14.67
C GLY A 93 12.79 1.99 -15.32
N GLY A 94 12.32 2.96 -14.53
CA GLY A 94 11.61 4.15 -15.04
C GLY A 94 10.16 3.88 -15.46
N MET A 95 9.61 2.71 -15.10
CA MET A 95 8.22 2.36 -15.35
C MET A 95 7.30 3.08 -14.36
N SER A 96 6.29 3.79 -14.87
CA SER A 96 5.24 4.35 -14.01
C SER A 96 4.21 3.28 -13.64
N VAL A 97 3.54 3.44 -12.51
CA VAL A 97 2.46 2.52 -12.08
C VAL A 97 1.32 2.46 -13.12
N MET A 98 1.00 3.59 -13.76
CA MET A 98 0.00 3.63 -14.83
C MET A 98 0.42 2.81 -16.05
N ASN A 99 1.68 2.88 -16.47
CA ASN A 99 2.19 2.07 -17.58
C ASN A 99 2.23 0.58 -17.20
N TYR A 100 2.62 0.27 -15.96
CA TYR A 100 2.58 -1.10 -15.44
C TYR A 100 1.17 -1.71 -15.49
N LEU A 101 0.15 -0.96 -15.04
CA LEU A 101 -1.25 -1.40 -15.10
C LEU A 101 -1.79 -1.53 -16.52
N SER A 102 -1.30 -0.74 -17.47
CA SER A 102 -1.70 -0.86 -18.87
C SER A 102 -1.34 -2.22 -19.49
N GLY A 103 -0.33 -2.90 -18.94
CA GLY A 103 0.02 -4.28 -19.30
C GLY A 103 -0.91 -5.35 -18.73
N HIS A 104 -1.85 -4.97 -17.86
CA HIS A 104 -2.77 -5.87 -17.13
C HIS A 104 -4.22 -5.39 -17.28
N PRO A 105 -4.77 -5.40 -18.52
CA PRO A 105 -6.09 -4.84 -18.82
C PRO A 105 -7.21 -5.51 -18.04
N GLU A 106 -7.12 -6.80 -17.72
CA GLU A 106 -8.08 -7.54 -16.90
C GLU A 106 -8.18 -6.97 -15.47
N LYS A 107 -7.04 -6.60 -14.88
CA LYS A 107 -6.98 -5.97 -13.56
C LYS A 107 -7.55 -4.56 -13.61
N MET A 108 -7.21 -3.78 -14.64
CA MET A 108 -7.76 -2.45 -14.82
C MET A 108 -9.28 -2.46 -15.04
N ASN A 109 -9.81 -3.44 -15.78
CA ASN A 109 -11.24 -3.62 -15.93
C ASN A 109 -11.90 -3.98 -14.59
N THR A 110 -11.25 -4.81 -13.76
CA THR A 110 -11.78 -5.15 -12.42
C THR A 110 -11.92 -3.91 -11.52
N LEU A 111 -11.00 -2.94 -11.60
CA LEU A 111 -11.13 -1.67 -10.87
C LEU A 111 -12.25 -0.77 -11.40
N ARG A 112 -12.62 -0.91 -12.67
CA ARG A 112 -13.66 -0.11 -13.33
C ARG A 112 -15.06 -0.72 -13.17
N ASP A 113 -15.15 -2.04 -13.23
CA ASP A 113 -16.39 -2.82 -13.16
C ASP A 113 -16.84 -3.04 -11.71
N LYS A 114 -16.60 -2.06 -10.83
CA LYS A 114 -17.00 -2.08 -9.43
C LYS A 114 -18.40 -1.51 -9.26
N ALA A 115 -19.13 -2.06 -8.30
CA ALA A 115 -20.37 -1.46 -7.85
C ALA A 115 -20.06 -0.12 -7.15
N GLU A 116 -20.92 0.87 -7.36
CA GLU A 116 -20.86 2.11 -6.58
C GLU A 116 -21.11 1.78 -5.11
N SER A 117 -20.13 2.11 -4.25
CA SER A 117 -20.22 1.97 -2.81
C SER A 117 -19.75 3.27 -2.19
N THR A 118 -20.56 3.87 -1.32
CA THR A 118 -20.16 5.11 -0.65
C THR A 118 -19.32 4.76 0.58
N PRO A 119 -18.00 5.08 0.61
CA PRO A 119 -17.18 4.78 1.77
C PRO A 119 -17.53 5.71 2.93
N GLU A 120 -17.57 5.18 4.15
CA GLU A 120 -17.58 5.97 5.37
C GLU A 120 -16.14 6.27 5.78
N ILE A 121 -15.74 7.54 5.77
CA ILE A 121 -14.36 7.96 6.07
C ILE A 121 -14.35 8.88 7.29
N PHE A 122 -13.67 8.43 8.35
CA PHE A 122 -13.41 9.21 9.56
C PHE A 122 -11.93 9.56 9.61
N LEU A 123 -11.63 10.84 9.83
CA LEU A 123 -10.28 11.37 9.94
C LEU A 123 -10.17 12.14 11.25
N PHE A 124 -9.11 11.91 12.00
CA PHE A 124 -8.81 12.67 13.20
C PHE A 124 -7.30 12.68 13.47
N ASN A 125 -6.82 13.73 14.13
CA ASN A 125 -5.44 13.79 14.57
C ASN A 125 -5.26 13.05 15.89
N SER A 126 -4.29 12.13 15.94
CA SER A 126 -3.98 11.39 17.17
C SER A 126 -3.46 12.33 18.25
N GLU A 127 -3.89 12.17 19.50
CA GLU A 127 -3.33 12.96 20.62
C GLU A 127 -2.00 12.39 21.14
N ILE A 128 -1.71 11.12 20.82
CA ILE A 128 -0.59 10.35 21.40
C ILE A 128 0.54 10.07 20.41
N SER A 129 0.33 10.37 19.12
CA SER A 129 1.33 10.18 18.07
C SER A 129 1.32 11.36 17.10
N ASP A 130 2.43 11.56 16.39
CA ASP A 130 2.56 12.58 15.34
C ASP A 130 1.95 12.11 14.01
N SER A 131 0.74 11.56 14.05
CA SER A 131 0.04 11.05 12.86
C SER A 131 -1.43 11.44 12.86
N THR A 132 -2.02 11.46 11.67
CA THR A 132 -3.46 11.49 11.44
C THR A 132 -3.95 10.06 11.31
N VAL A 133 -5.07 9.74 11.93
CA VAL A 133 -5.73 8.43 11.77
C VAL A 133 -6.84 8.58 10.74
N MET A 134 -6.91 7.63 9.80
CA MET A 134 -8.04 7.47 8.90
C MET A 134 -8.68 6.10 9.13
N ASP A 135 -9.94 6.10 9.55
CA ASP A 135 -10.77 4.90 9.55
C ASP A 135 -11.68 4.93 8.32
N LEU A 136 -11.69 3.85 7.58
CA LEU A 136 -12.47 3.69 6.37
C LEU A 136 -13.33 2.44 6.46
N ARG A 137 -14.61 2.57 6.10
CA ARG A 137 -15.53 1.44 6.00
C ARG A 137 -16.21 1.43 4.66
N MET A 138 -16.18 0.29 3.98
CA MET A 138 -16.87 0.10 2.71
C MET A 138 -17.09 -1.39 2.45
N GLU A 139 -17.86 -1.71 1.41
CA GLU A 139 -17.96 -3.08 0.91
C GLU A 139 -16.59 -3.55 0.38
N ASP A 140 -16.20 -4.77 0.76
CA ASP A 140 -14.91 -5.32 0.38
C ASP A 140 -14.89 -5.66 -1.11
N ARG A 141 -13.84 -5.21 -1.81
CA ARG A 141 -13.58 -5.54 -3.20
C ARG A 141 -12.08 -5.52 -3.51
N PRO A 142 -11.65 -6.27 -4.55
CA PRO A 142 -10.24 -6.26 -4.95
C PRO A 142 -9.74 -4.86 -5.29
N GLY A 143 -8.56 -4.51 -4.77
CA GLY A 143 -7.84 -3.30 -5.16
C GLY A 143 -8.12 -2.03 -4.35
N ILE A 144 -8.95 -2.08 -3.29
CA ILE A 144 -9.25 -0.92 -2.42
C ILE A 144 -7.96 -0.24 -1.94
N LEU A 145 -7.04 -0.99 -1.31
CA LEU A 145 -5.80 -0.41 -0.80
C LEU A 145 -4.91 0.20 -1.90
N PHE A 146 -4.90 -0.40 -3.09
CA PHE A 146 -4.18 0.15 -4.23
C PHE A 146 -4.73 1.53 -4.61
N GLU A 147 -6.05 1.66 -4.77
CA GLU A 147 -6.70 2.93 -5.10
C GLU A 147 -6.53 3.98 -3.99
N ILE A 148 -6.66 3.59 -2.72
CA ILE A 148 -6.41 4.49 -1.59
C ILE A 148 -4.96 4.98 -1.60
N SER A 149 -4.00 4.07 -1.78
CA SER A 149 -2.57 4.43 -1.80
C SER A 149 -2.21 5.36 -2.96
N GLN A 150 -2.90 5.24 -4.10
CA GLN A 150 -2.76 6.17 -5.22
C GLN A 150 -3.19 7.59 -4.82
N ILE A 151 -4.37 7.71 -4.20
CA ILE A 151 -4.91 9.01 -3.80
C ILE A 151 -4.05 9.65 -2.71
N LEU A 152 -3.62 8.88 -1.72
CA LEU A 152 -2.72 9.37 -0.68
C LEU A 152 -1.38 9.85 -1.27
N PHE A 153 -0.79 9.08 -2.18
CA PHE A 153 0.43 9.49 -2.89
C PHE A 153 0.24 10.81 -3.67
N LEU A 154 -0.88 10.97 -4.38
CA LEU A 154 -1.18 12.21 -5.11
C LEU A 154 -1.38 13.43 -4.19
N PHE A 155 -1.73 13.19 -2.93
CA PHE A 155 -1.90 14.22 -1.90
C PHE A 155 -0.61 14.50 -1.09
N GLY A 156 0.50 13.81 -1.39
CA GLY A 156 1.73 13.91 -0.61
C GLY A 156 1.55 13.40 0.82
N VAL A 157 0.73 12.34 0.98
CA VAL A 157 0.43 11.69 2.25
C VAL A 157 1.06 10.29 2.26
N ASP A 158 1.93 10.07 3.24
CA ASP A 158 2.54 8.79 3.52
C ASP A 158 1.67 7.92 4.43
N ILE A 159 1.68 6.62 4.16
CA ILE A 159 1.10 5.60 5.04
C ILE A 159 2.20 5.08 5.96
N LEU A 160 2.11 5.39 7.25
CA LEU A 160 3.00 4.86 8.28
C LEU A 160 2.62 3.42 8.67
N SER A 161 1.32 3.16 8.75
CA SER A 161 0.80 1.82 8.93
C SER A 161 -0.60 1.70 8.36
N PHE A 162 -0.96 0.49 7.99
CA PHE A 162 -2.27 0.10 7.52
C PHE A 162 -2.68 -1.21 8.17
N LYS A 163 -3.94 -1.32 8.55
CA LYS A 163 -4.53 -2.57 9.02
C LYS A 163 -5.92 -2.72 8.44
N ALA A 164 -6.13 -3.82 7.73
CA ALA A 164 -7.43 -4.23 7.25
C ALA A 164 -8.12 -5.13 8.26
N VAL A 165 -9.43 -4.95 8.40
CA VAL A 165 -10.30 -5.91 9.08
C VAL A 165 -11.51 -6.14 8.20
N THR A 166 -11.58 -7.32 7.59
CA THR A 166 -12.78 -7.73 6.84
C THR A 166 -13.74 -8.47 7.77
N ASP A 167 -14.97 -7.98 7.87
CA ASP A 167 -16.06 -8.62 8.60
C ASP A 167 -17.32 -8.58 7.74
N SER A 168 -17.92 -9.75 7.50
CA SER A 168 -19.23 -9.87 6.84
C SER A 168 -19.31 -9.16 5.47
N GLY A 169 -18.21 -9.20 4.69
CA GLY A 169 -18.11 -8.58 3.36
C GLY A 169 -17.85 -7.06 3.38
N GLN A 170 -17.56 -6.47 4.54
CA GLN A 170 -17.13 -5.08 4.67
C GLN A 170 -15.71 -5.01 5.18
N VAL A 171 -14.93 -4.09 4.63
CA VAL A 171 -13.64 -3.70 5.20
C VAL A 171 -13.83 -2.62 6.26
N ARG A 172 -13.02 -2.70 7.30
CA ARG A 172 -12.82 -1.67 8.32
C ARG A 172 -11.32 -1.43 8.43
N ASP A 173 -10.85 -0.52 7.60
CA ASP A 173 -9.44 -0.26 7.42
C ASP A 173 -9.02 0.94 8.26
N THR A 174 -7.93 0.78 9.00
CA THR A 174 -7.31 1.85 9.77
C THR A 174 -5.95 2.18 9.19
N PHE A 175 -5.73 3.47 8.91
CA PHE A 175 -4.47 4.00 8.41
C PHE A 175 -3.89 4.99 9.42
N LEU A 176 -2.57 4.92 9.63
CA LEU A 176 -1.80 5.99 10.24
C LEU A 176 -1.11 6.76 9.12
N LEU A 177 -1.44 8.04 9.01
CA LEU A 177 -1.08 8.91 7.91
C LEU A 177 -0.25 10.10 8.38
N ARG A 178 0.58 10.62 7.48
CA ARG A 178 1.38 11.82 7.70
C ARG A 178 1.66 12.49 6.37
N LEU A 179 1.84 13.81 6.36
CA LEU A 179 2.37 14.50 5.19
C LEU A 179 3.85 14.15 5.00
N GLU A 180 4.34 14.20 3.76
CA GLU A 180 5.78 14.02 3.44
C GLU A 180 6.70 14.96 4.26
N SER A 181 6.17 16.11 4.70
CA SER A 181 6.87 17.06 5.60
C SER A 181 7.16 16.50 7.00
N GLY A 182 6.55 15.38 7.36
CA GLY A 182 6.61 14.81 8.70
C GLY A 182 5.47 15.24 9.63
N SER A 183 4.57 16.15 9.19
CA SER A 183 3.48 16.65 10.03
C SER A 183 2.17 15.91 9.83
N LYS A 184 1.27 16.04 10.80
CA LYS A 184 -0.14 15.63 10.64
C LYS A 184 -0.80 16.39 9.49
N LEU A 185 -1.88 15.83 8.97
CA LEU A 185 -2.75 16.52 8.03
C LEU A 185 -3.48 17.64 8.79
N ASP A 186 -3.42 18.85 8.23
CA ASP A 186 -4.26 19.96 8.69
C ASP A 186 -5.75 19.64 8.47
N GLU A 187 -6.55 19.76 9.53
CA GLU A 187 -7.97 19.36 9.53
C GLU A 187 -8.83 20.23 8.62
N ASN A 188 -8.51 21.51 8.52
CA ASN A 188 -9.30 22.46 7.72
C ASN A 188 -8.91 22.42 6.24
N LEU A 189 -7.64 22.15 5.94
CA LEU A 189 -7.11 22.18 4.58
C LEU A 189 -7.19 20.81 3.90
N HIS A 190 -6.88 19.72 4.60
CA HIS A 190 -6.68 18.41 3.96
C HIS A 190 -7.88 17.49 4.11
N PHE A 191 -8.54 17.44 5.28
CA PHE A 191 -9.51 16.38 5.57
C PHE A 191 -10.67 16.34 4.56
N PHE A 192 -11.30 17.49 4.32
CA PHE A 192 -12.42 17.57 3.37
C PHE A 192 -11.97 17.14 1.95
N ARG A 193 -10.85 17.68 1.47
CA ARG A 193 -10.34 17.40 0.12
C ARG A 193 -9.93 15.94 -0.07
N LEU A 194 -9.33 15.33 0.96
CA LEU A 194 -8.94 13.93 0.93
C LEU A 194 -10.19 13.03 0.92
N LYS A 195 -11.20 13.33 1.75
CA LYS A 195 -12.46 12.57 1.74
C LYS A 195 -13.18 12.65 0.40
N GLU A 196 -13.27 13.84 -0.20
CA GLU A 196 -13.86 14.03 -1.52
C GLU A 196 -13.12 13.22 -2.60
N ALA A 197 -11.78 13.26 -2.59
CA ALA A 197 -10.98 12.51 -3.56
C ALA A 197 -11.10 11.00 -3.40
N LEU A 198 -11.11 10.50 -2.16
CA LEU A 198 -11.34 9.09 -1.86
C LEU A 198 -12.75 8.66 -2.25
N GLY A 199 -13.78 9.45 -1.91
CA GLY A 199 -15.17 9.16 -2.25
C GLY A 199 -15.48 9.22 -3.74
N ALA A 200 -14.71 9.98 -4.52
CA ALA A 200 -14.85 10.02 -5.98
C ALA A 200 -14.22 8.81 -6.69
N VAL A 201 -13.30 8.11 -6.02
CA VAL A 201 -12.59 6.97 -6.58
C VAL A 201 -13.13 5.65 -6.06
N LEU A 202 -13.46 5.54 -4.78
CA LEU A 202 -13.84 4.26 -4.16
C LEU A 202 -15.21 3.78 -4.57
#